data_AF-A0A2X3JUC5-F1
#
_entry.id   AF-A0A2X3JUC5-F1
#
_cell.length_a   1.000
_cell.length_b   1.000
_cell.length_c   1.000
_cell.angle_alpha   90.00
_cell.angle_beta   90.00
_cell.angle_gamma   90.00
#
_symmetry.space_group_name_H-M   'P 1'
#
loop_
_entity.id
_entity.type
_entity.pdbx_description
1 polymer ?
#
loop_
_entity_poly.entity_id
_entity_poly.type
_entity_poly.pdbx_seq_one_letter_code
_entity_poly.pdbx_strand_id
1 'polypeptide(L)' 'MSVIAQAGAKGRQLHKFGGSSLADVKCYLRVAGIMAEYSQPDDMMVVSAAGSTTNQVD' A
#
# COMPACT_ATOMS: atom_id res chain seq x y z
N MET A 1 -18.78 -14.40 -10.61
CA MET A 1 -18.74 -14.36 -9.13
C MET A 1 -17.33 -14.73 -8.68
N SER A 2 -16.51 -13.78 -8.24
CA SER A 2 -15.26 -14.09 -7.54
C SER A 2 -15.47 -13.80 -6.07
N VAL A 3 -15.64 -14.87 -5.30
CA VAL A 3 -15.73 -14.81 -3.83
C VAL A 3 -14.30 -14.91 -3.30
N ILE A 4 -13.74 -13.79 -2.86
CA ILE A 4 -12.55 -13.81 -2.01
C ILE A 4 -13.04 -14.04 -0.58
N ALA A 5 -12.72 -15.22 -0.06
CA ALA A 5 -13.11 -15.67 1.27
C ALA A 5 -12.63 -14.68 2.33
N GLN A 6 -13.55 -14.24 3.18
CA GLN A 6 -13.28 -13.42 4.35
C GLN A 6 -12.81 -14.35 5.47
N ALA A 7 -11.50 -14.38 5.72
CA ALA A 7 -10.91 -15.14 6.82
C ALA A 7 -11.26 -14.48 8.16
N GLY A 8 -11.97 -15.21 9.01
CA GLY A 8 -12.48 -14.80 10.33
C GLY A 8 -11.44 -14.67 11.44
N ALA A 9 -10.38 -13.91 11.22
CA ALA A 9 -9.66 -13.22 12.31
C ALA A 9 -10.16 -11.77 12.33
N LYS A 10 -9.96 -11.01 13.41
CA LYS A 10 -10.09 -9.52 13.34
C LYS A 10 -9.30 -9.08 12.10
N GLY A 11 -10.00 -8.69 11.04
CA GLY A 11 -9.43 -8.72 9.69
C GLY A 11 -8.26 -7.77 9.60
N ARG A 12 -7.05 -8.32 9.54
CA ARG A 12 -5.81 -7.58 9.35
C ARG A 12 -5.93 -6.76 8.07
N GLN A 13 -5.76 -5.44 8.16
CA GLN A 13 -5.99 -4.59 7.00
C GLN A 13 -4.79 -4.69 6.04
N LEU A 14 -5.10 -4.63 4.76
CA LEU A 14 -4.11 -4.62 3.68
C LEU A 14 -4.19 -3.29 2.95
N HIS A 15 -3.14 -2.49 3.06
CA HIS A 15 -3.04 -1.17 2.46
C HIS A 15 -2.20 -1.25 1.18
N LYS A 16 -2.79 -0.93 0.02
CA LYS A 16 -2.08 -0.97 -1.27
C LYS A 16 -1.78 0.44 -1.77
N PHE A 17 -0.51 0.73 -2.05
CA PHE A 17 -0.08 1.98 -2.70
C PHE A 17 0.58 1.71 -4.05
N GLY A 18 0.06 2.36 -5.09
CA GLY A 18 0.61 2.26 -6.44
C GLY A 18 1.85 3.14 -6.63
N GLY A 19 2.53 2.99 -7.77
CA GLY A 19 3.79 3.71 -8.04
C GLY A 19 3.65 5.24 -8.05
N SER A 20 2.50 5.79 -8.43
CA SER A 20 2.23 7.24 -8.38
C SER A 20 2.16 7.78 -6.94
N SER A 21 1.61 6.99 -6.01
CA SER A 21 1.61 7.28 -4.58
C SER A 21 3.01 7.25 -3.97
N LEU A 22 4.02 6.82 -4.72
CA LEU A 22 5.42 6.69 -4.34
C LEU A 22 6.35 7.38 -5.34
N ALA A 23 5.82 8.34 -6.13
CA ALA A 23 6.56 8.95 -7.24
C ALA A 23 7.62 9.98 -6.79
N ASP A 24 7.42 10.62 -5.64
CA ASP A 24 8.33 11.64 -5.11
C ASP A 24 8.26 11.72 -3.58
N VAL A 25 9.12 12.53 -2.99
CA VAL A 25 9.22 12.72 -1.53
C VAL A 25 7.89 13.14 -0.89
N LYS A 26 7.12 14.03 -1.53
CA LYS A 26 5.83 14.49 -0.99
C LYS A 26 4.80 13.37 -1.03
N CYS A 27 4.82 12.54 -2.07
CA CYS A 27 4.01 11.34 -2.16
C CYS A 27 4.30 10.35 -1.02
N TYR A 28 5.58 10.07 -0.75
CA TYR A 28 5.98 9.22 0.39
C TYR A 28 5.51 9.77 1.74
N LEU A 29 5.69 11.07 1.98
CA LEU A 29 5.26 11.70 3.23
C LEU A 29 3.74 11.62 3.45
N ARG A 30 2.95 11.74 2.37
CA ARG A 30 1.50 11.52 2.45
C ARG A 30 1.16 10.09 2.81
N VAL A 31 1.79 9.11 2.15
CA VAL A 31 1.57 7.69 2.46
C VAL A 31 1.95 7.37 3.91
N ALA A 32 3.07 7.90 4.39
CA ALA A 32 3.49 7.76 5.78
C ALA A 32 2.48 8.37 6.75
N GLY A 33 1.94 9.56 6.45
CA GLY A 33 0.87 10.19 7.24
C GLY A 33 -0.40 9.35 7.29
N ILE A 34 -0.84 8.81 6.15
CA ILE A 34 -2.01 7.91 6.09
C ILE A 34 -1.78 6.66 6.95
N MET A 35 -0.59 6.05 6.87
CA MET A 35 -0.29 4.88 7.71
C MET A 35 -0.21 5.24 9.18
N ALA A 36 0.37 6.38 9.54
CA ALA A 36 0.44 6.81 10.93
C ALA A 36 -0.95 7.03 11.55
N GLU A 37 -1.91 7.53 10.77
CA GLU A 37 -3.25 7.87 11.26
C GLU A 37 -4.23 6.69 11.22
N TYR A 38 -4.11 5.80 10.22
CA TYR A 38 -5.15 4.80 9.93
C TYR A 38 -4.70 3.34 10.05
N SER A 39 -3.41 3.06 10.22
CA SER A 39 -2.94 1.67 10.39
C SER A 39 -3.03 1.20 11.83
N GLN A 40 -3.22 -0.11 12.00
CA GLN A 40 -3.12 -0.80 13.27
C GLN A 40 -1.87 -1.68 13.31
N PRO A 41 -1.36 -2.04 14.49
CA PRO A 41 -0.40 -3.14 14.61
C PRO A 41 -0.89 -4.38 13.86
N ASP A 42 0.06 -5.07 13.21
CA ASP A 42 -0.16 -6.19 12.30
C ASP A 42 -0.71 -5.86 10.90
N ASP A 43 -1.16 -4.64 10.62
CA ASP A 43 -1.56 -4.28 9.25
C ASP A 43 -0.41 -4.44 8.25
N MET A 44 -0.74 -4.88 7.03
CA MET A 44 0.24 -5.06 5.96
C MET A 44 0.13 -3.97 4.92
N MET A 45 1.28 -3.55 4.41
CA MET A 45 1.40 -2.62 3.30
C MET A 45 1.96 -3.34 2.08
N VAL A 46 1.31 -3.18 0.93
CA VAL A 46 1.82 -3.63 -0.37
C VAL A 46 2.09 -2.40 -1.24
N VAL A 47 3.33 -2.29 -1.70
CA VAL A 47 3.79 -1.15 -2.50
C VAL A 47 4.25 -1.61 -3.87
N SER A 48 3.97 -0.79 -4.88
CA SER A 48 4.69 -0.87 -6.16
C SER A 48 6.07 -0.23 -6.06
N ALA A 49 6.91 -0.43 -7.07
CA ALA A 49 8.14 0.36 -7.21
C ALA A 49 7.80 1.86 -7.38
N ALA A 50 8.72 2.72 -6.95
CA ALA A 50 8.56 4.17 -7.05
C ALA A 50 8.33 4.60 -8.50
N GLY A 51 7.51 5.63 -8.72
CA GLY A 51 6.92 6.02 -10.02
C GLY A 51 7.77 5.72 -11.27
N SER A 52 7.19 4.96 -12.21
CA SER A 52 7.77 4.59 -13.51
C SER A 52 9.13 3.87 -13.50
N THR A 53 9.71 3.57 -12.33
CA THR A 53 11.01 2.88 -12.25
C THR A 53 10.96 1.47 -12.83
N THR A 54 9.82 0.78 -12.74
CA THR A 54 9.63 -0.54 -13.36
C THR A 54 9.73 -0.50 -14.89
N ASN A 55 9.40 0.63 -15.53
CA ASN A 55 9.52 0.78 -16.99
C ASN A 55 10.96 1.03 -17.45
N GLN A 56 11.90 1.24 -16.52
CA GLN A 56 13.33 1.41 -16.81
C GLN A 56 14.12 0.11 -16.59
N VAL A 57 13.45 -0.99 -16.25
CA VAL A 57 14.07 -2.30 -15.98
C VAL A 57 13.94 -3.27 -17.17
N ASP A 58 13.57 -2.75 -18.35
CA ASP A 58 13.65 -3.44 -19.64
C ASP A 58 15.00 -3.15 -20.34
#